data_AF-E3MYW9-F1
#
_entry.id   AF-E3MYW9-F1
#
_cell.length_a   1.000
_cell.length_b   1.000
_cell.length_c   1.000
_cell.angle_alpha   90.00
_cell.angle_beta   90.00
_cell.angle_gamma   90.00
#
_symmetry.space_group_name_H-M   'P 1'
#
loop_
_entity.id
_entity.type
_entity.pdbx_description
1 polymer ?
#
loop_
_entity_poly.entity_id
_entity_poly.type
_entity_poly.pdbx_seq_one_letter_code
_entity_poly.pdbx_strand_id
1 'polypeptide(L)'
;MLSHLAIVFNPTISIDFEEICIQEFVMEVMNHVKQLNIVTKSVELSCAALSPENYKYILDECKNVPRLWLLCEVSPDFEYRAGPDFKVDDFFVRDSHWIHLEGFSNCKTVYIHQKPDYINLEGLRALIRKWIESECQLEHFTVSSIRSTFDSKLEELELRITMA
;
A
#
# COMPACT_ATOMS: atom_id res chain seq x y z
N MET A 1 -12.32 18.81 -17.69
CA MET A 1 -13.50 18.37 -16.91
C MET A 1 -13.19 18.31 -15.41
N LEU A 2 -12.14 17.57 -14.99
CA LEU A 2 -11.76 17.46 -13.57
C LEU A 2 -11.50 18.81 -12.89
N SER A 3 -10.77 19.72 -13.55
CA SER A 3 -10.49 21.07 -13.01
C SER A 3 -11.76 21.88 -12.76
N HIS A 4 -12.78 21.73 -13.60
CA HIS A 4 -14.06 22.42 -13.42
C HIS A 4 -14.83 21.86 -12.21
N LEU A 5 -14.87 20.53 -12.08
CA LEU A 5 -15.47 19.87 -10.92
C LEU A 5 -14.75 20.26 -9.62
N ALA A 6 -13.42 20.34 -9.65
CA ALA A 6 -12.60 20.75 -8.50
C ALA A 6 -12.95 22.16 -8.01
N ILE A 7 -13.02 23.12 -8.93
CA ILE A 7 -13.34 24.52 -8.62
C ILE A 7 -14.77 24.66 -8.10
N VAL A 8 -15.73 23.97 -8.71
CA VAL A 8 -17.16 24.16 -8.41
C VAL A 8 -17.58 23.43 -7.14
N PHE A 9 -17.11 22.20 -6.93
CA PHE A 9 -17.64 21.31 -5.89
C PHE A 9 -16.66 21.01 -4.76
N ASN A 10 -15.37 21.34 -4.92
CA ASN A 10 -14.30 20.96 -3.99
C ASN A 10 -14.42 19.49 -3.52
N PRO A 11 -14.49 18.54 -4.47
CA PRO A 11 -14.79 17.16 -4.16
C PRO A 11 -13.61 16.50 -3.44
N THR A 12 -13.88 15.37 -2.80
CA THR A 12 -12.86 14.37 -2.55
C THR A 12 -12.92 13.30 -3.63
N ILE A 13 -11.79 12.71 -4.01
CA ILE A 13 -11.75 11.73 -5.10
C ILE A 13 -11.14 10.40 -4.69
N SER A 14 -11.51 9.37 -5.41
CA SER A 14 -10.88 8.05 -5.43
C SER A 14 -10.28 7.85 -6.82
N ILE A 15 -9.03 7.41 -6.87
CA ILE A 15 -8.30 7.16 -8.11
C ILE A 15 -8.06 5.66 -8.20
N ASP A 16 -8.40 5.08 -9.34
CA ASP A 16 -8.29 3.66 -9.58
C ASP A 16 -7.74 3.39 -10.97
N PHE A 17 -6.70 2.56 -11.02
CA PHE A 17 -6.03 2.12 -12.24
C PHE A 17 -6.12 0.58 -12.32
N GLU A 18 -7.33 0.09 -12.61
CA GLU A 18 -7.65 -1.33 -12.74
C GLU A 18 -7.03 -1.99 -13.98
N GLU A 19 -7.02 -1.27 -15.11
CA GLU A 19 -6.49 -1.75 -16.39
C GLU A 19 -5.01 -1.39 -16.59
N ILE A 20 -4.37 -2.04 -17.57
CA ILE A 20 -2.97 -1.76 -17.91
C ILE A 20 -2.84 -0.30 -18.33
N CYS A 21 -2.21 0.49 -17.46
CA CYS A 21 -1.97 1.90 -17.69
C CYS A 21 -0.49 2.14 -17.96
N ILE A 22 -0.19 2.96 -18.97
CA ILE A 22 1.16 3.48 -19.17
C ILE A 22 1.48 4.47 -18.05
N GLN A 23 2.72 4.46 -17.56
CA GLN A 23 3.11 5.27 -16.41
C GLN A 23 2.93 6.77 -16.65
N GLU A 24 3.08 7.25 -17.89
CA GLU A 24 2.93 8.66 -18.24
C GLU A 24 1.52 9.15 -17.90
N PHE A 25 0.51 8.34 -18.19
CA PHE A 25 -0.88 8.64 -17.89
C PHE A 25 -1.15 8.64 -16.38
N VAL A 26 -0.64 7.63 -15.66
CA VAL A 26 -0.75 7.55 -14.20
C VAL A 26 -0.16 8.82 -13.56
N MET A 27 1.04 9.19 -13.97
CA MET A 27 1.74 10.36 -13.43
C MET A 27 1.05 11.67 -13.82
N GLU A 28 0.49 11.79 -15.03
CA GLU A 28 -0.29 12.95 -15.43
C GLU A 28 -1.52 13.15 -14.53
N VAL A 29 -2.27 12.06 -14.25
CA VAL A 29 -3.42 12.11 -13.34
C VAL A 29 -3.00 12.49 -11.94
N MET A 30 -1.98 11.83 -11.37
CA MET A 30 -1.49 12.11 -10.02
C MET A 30 -1.02 13.57 -9.88
N ASN A 31 -0.28 14.07 -10.86
CA ASN A 31 0.19 15.46 -10.88
C ASN A 31 -0.98 16.45 -11.04
N HIS A 32 -1.98 16.14 -11.86
CA HIS A 32 -3.12 17.01 -12.06
C HIS A 32 -3.98 17.11 -10.78
N VAL A 33 -4.21 15.98 -10.10
CA VAL A 33 -4.92 15.94 -8.81
C VAL A 33 -4.19 16.78 -7.76
N LYS A 34 -2.86 16.62 -7.67
CA LYS A 34 -2.00 17.41 -6.78
C LYS A 34 -2.06 18.91 -7.09
N GLN A 35 -1.96 19.29 -8.36
CA GLN A 35 -2.04 20.70 -8.79
C GLN A 35 -3.38 21.35 -8.44
N LEU A 36 -4.46 20.58 -8.49
CA LEU A 36 -5.80 21.04 -8.14
C LEU A 36 -6.06 21.04 -6.61
N ASN A 37 -5.09 20.59 -5.81
CA ASN A 37 -5.19 20.46 -4.35
C ASN A 37 -6.45 19.68 -3.90
N ILE A 38 -6.81 18.64 -4.65
CA ILE A 38 -7.98 17.82 -4.37
C ILE A 38 -7.62 16.81 -3.28
N VAL A 39 -8.50 16.69 -2.27
CA VAL A 39 -8.35 15.69 -1.22
C VAL A 39 -8.57 14.29 -1.80
N THR A 40 -7.51 13.48 -1.82
CA THR A 40 -7.57 12.09 -2.28
C THR A 40 -7.96 11.17 -1.13
N LYS A 41 -9.00 10.35 -1.34
CA LYS A 41 -9.52 9.38 -0.36
C LYS A 41 -8.94 8.01 -0.56
N SER A 42 -8.75 7.59 -1.80
CA SER A 42 -8.14 6.32 -2.11
C SER A 42 -7.33 6.39 -3.40
N VAL A 43 -6.27 5.60 -3.43
CA VAL A 43 -5.50 5.30 -4.64
C VAL A 43 -5.35 3.79 -4.74
N GLU A 44 -5.72 3.24 -5.90
CA GLU A 44 -5.55 1.83 -6.23
C GLU A 44 -4.74 1.68 -7.52
N LEU A 45 -3.67 0.88 -7.46
CA LEU A 45 -2.76 0.59 -8.57
C LEU A 45 -2.72 -0.91 -8.85
N SER A 46 -3.50 -1.38 -9.81
CA SER A 46 -3.61 -2.83 -10.09
C SER A 46 -2.73 -3.32 -11.22
N CYS A 47 -2.62 -2.55 -12.30
CA CYS A 47 -1.92 -2.99 -13.51
C CYS A 47 -0.95 -1.94 -14.07
N ALA A 48 -0.41 -1.07 -13.22
CA ALA A 48 0.53 -0.03 -13.64
C ALA A 48 1.98 -0.54 -13.65
N ALA A 49 2.63 -0.50 -14.80
CA ALA A 49 4.07 -0.73 -14.93
C ALA A 49 4.83 0.59 -14.69
N LEU A 50 5.08 0.90 -13.42
CA LEU A 50 5.75 2.12 -13.01
C LEU A 50 7.27 1.91 -12.88
N SER A 51 8.05 2.94 -13.22
CA SER A 51 9.45 2.97 -12.82
C SER A 51 9.59 3.05 -11.29
N PRO A 52 10.71 2.59 -10.70
CA PRO A 52 10.98 2.72 -9.27
C PRO A 52 10.80 4.15 -8.73
N GLU A 53 11.19 5.16 -9.52
CA GLU A 53 11.10 6.57 -9.15
C GLU A 53 9.64 7.03 -9.08
N ASN A 54 8.82 6.66 -10.07
CA ASN A 54 7.39 6.98 -10.10
C ASN A 54 6.63 6.24 -9.00
N TYR A 55 7.01 5.01 -8.72
CA TYR A 55 6.42 4.24 -7.62
C TYR A 55 6.71 4.87 -6.26
N LYS A 56 7.97 5.26 -6.01
CA LYS A 56 8.36 6.00 -4.81
C LYS A 56 7.64 7.33 -4.69
N TYR A 57 7.51 8.08 -5.79
CA TYR A 57 6.75 9.32 -5.81
C TYR A 57 5.31 9.12 -5.33
N ILE A 58 4.62 8.10 -5.86
CA ILE A 58 3.23 7.81 -5.46
C ILE A 58 3.15 7.45 -3.97
N LEU A 59 4.06 6.61 -3.47
CA LEU A 59 4.12 6.28 -2.04
C LEU A 59 4.28 7.52 -1.16
N ASP A 60 5.20 8.42 -1.52
CA ASP A 60 5.51 9.61 -0.74
C ASP A 60 4.36 10.64 -0.77
N GLU A 61 3.66 10.76 -1.90
CA GLU A 61 2.47 11.61 -2.04
C GLU A 61 1.24 11.01 -1.34
N CYS A 62 1.12 9.68 -1.34
CA CYS A 62 -0.02 8.98 -0.77
C CYS A 62 0.18 8.51 0.68
N LYS A 63 1.28 8.88 1.34
CA LYS A 63 1.59 8.41 2.70
C LYS A 63 0.59 8.79 3.79
N ASN A 64 -0.40 9.66 3.50
CA ASN A 64 -1.45 10.07 4.44
C ASN A 64 -2.88 9.89 3.88
N VAL A 65 -3.05 9.16 2.76
CA VAL A 65 -4.40 8.92 2.25
C VAL A 65 -5.12 7.89 3.11
N PRO A 66 -6.46 7.95 3.23
CA PRO A 66 -7.21 6.92 3.96
C PRO A 66 -7.00 5.50 3.42
N ARG A 67 -6.90 5.32 2.11
CA ARG A 67 -6.67 4.00 1.48
C ARG A 67 -5.62 4.05 0.40
N LEU A 68 -4.64 3.14 0.47
CA LEU A 68 -3.63 2.96 -0.58
C LEU A 68 -3.46 1.47 -0.88
N TRP A 69 -3.87 1.07 -2.08
CA TRP A 69 -3.81 -0.31 -2.54
C TRP A 69 -2.84 -0.42 -3.71
N LEU A 70 -1.82 -1.25 -3.54
CA LEU A 70 -0.72 -1.44 -4.45
C LEU A 70 -0.70 -2.90 -4.89
N LEU A 71 -1.29 -3.17 -6.03
CA LEU A 71 -1.59 -4.51 -6.54
C LEU A 71 -0.75 -4.90 -7.76
N CYS A 72 0.16 -4.03 -8.20
CA CYS A 72 1.09 -4.27 -9.31
C CYS A 72 2.43 -4.86 -8.87
N GLU A 73 3.11 -5.54 -9.80
CA GLU A 73 4.47 -6.04 -9.59
C GLU A 73 5.48 -4.88 -9.65
N VAL A 74 6.50 -4.96 -8.80
CA VAL A 74 7.57 -3.97 -8.72
C VAL A 74 8.90 -4.62 -9.09
N SER A 75 9.85 -3.81 -9.57
CA SER A 75 11.19 -4.29 -9.90
C SER A 75 11.84 -5.00 -8.70
N PRO A 76 12.49 -6.16 -8.88
CA PRO A 76 13.13 -6.91 -7.78
C PRO A 76 14.18 -6.13 -7.00
N ASP A 77 14.83 -5.15 -7.64
CA ASP A 77 15.89 -4.34 -7.03
C ASP A 77 15.35 -3.08 -6.33
N PHE A 78 14.03 -2.88 -6.33
CA PHE A 78 13.42 -1.76 -5.65
C PHE A 78 13.36 -2.00 -4.14
N GLU A 79 13.68 -0.98 -3.37
CA GLU A 79 13.46 -0.95 -1.93
C GLU A 79 12.79 0.36 -1.52
N TYR A 80 11.80 0.25 -0.63
CA TYR A 80 11.13 1.38 -0.01
C TYR A 80 11.12 1.24 1.51
N ARG A 81 11.48 2.34 2.18
CA ARG A 81 11.47 2.48 3.63
C ARG A 81 10.49 3.57 3.99
N ALA A 82 9.34 3.18 4.51
CA ALA A 82 8.35 4.13 5.02
C ALA A 82 8.93 4.91 6.20
N GLY A 83 8.73 6.23 6.17
CA GLY A 83 9.07 7.13 7.28
C GLY A 83 8.06 7.03 8.42
N PRO A 84 8.34 7.64 9.59
CA PRO A 84 7.41 7.67 10.72
C PRO A 84 6.10 8.43 10.42
N ASP A 85 6.09 9.24 9.37
CA ASP A 85 4.94 10.00 8.87
C ASP A 85 4.09 9.22 7.85
N PHE A 86 4.43 7.97 7.56
CA PHE A 86 3.59 7.09 6.75
C PHE A 86 2.41 6.59 7.59
N LYS A 87 1.20 7.05 7.26
CA LYS A 87 -0.03 6.77 7.99
C LYS A 87 -1.20 6.64 7.01
N VAL A 88 -1.38 5.42 6.50
CA VAL A 88 -2.53 5.03 5.68
C VAL A 88 -3.46 4.17 6.53
N ASP A 89 -4.74 4.50 6.60
CA ASP A 89 -5.68 3.72 7.42
C ASP A 89 -5.89 2.31 6.85
N ASP A 90 -6.02 2.16 5.53
CA ASP A 90 -6.23 0.91 4.80
C ASP A 90 -5.14 0.70 3.74
N PHE A 91 -4.07 -0.01 4.11
CA PHE A 91 -2.92 -0.28 3.25
C PHE A 91 -2.96 -1.72 2.72
N PHE A 92 -2.93 -1.88 1.40
CA PHE A 92 -2.78 -3.18 0.75
C PHE A 92 -1.51 -3.15 -0.11
N VAL A 93 -0.68 -4.17 0.03
CA VAL A 93 0.42 -4.43 -0.90
C VAL A 93 0.39 -5.87 -1.42
N ARG A 94 0.48 -6.00 -2.74
CA ARG A 94 0.85 -7.23 -3.42
C ARG A 94 2.36 -7.23 -3.62
N ASP A 95 2.97 -8.38 -3.37
CA ASP A 95 4.40 -8.62 -3.54
C ASP A 95 5.28 -7.67 -2.71
N SER A 96 5.35 -7.91 -1.41
CA SER A 96 5.97 -6.98 -0.47
C SER A 96 7.51 -7.12 -0.34
N HIS A 97 8.20 -7.77 -1.29
CA HIS A 97 9.65 -8.00 -1.20
C HIS A 97 10.44 -6.69 -1.10
N TRP A 98 9.91 -5.61 -1.68
CA TRP A 98 10.53 -4.29 -1.76
C TRP A 98 10.23 -3.40 -0.55
N ILE A 99 9.43 -3.83 0.44
CA ILE A 99 9.13 -3.01 1.62
C ILE A 99 9.74 -3.53 2.92
N HIS A 100 10.16 -2.56 3.72
CA HIS A 100 10.41 -2.75 5.15
C HIS A 100 9.09 -2.68 5.92
N LEU A 101 8.51 -3.86 6.20
CA LEU A 101 7.19 -4.02 6.83
C LEU A 101 7.07 -3.24 8.14
N GLU A 102 8.13 -3.15 8.93
CA GLU A 102 8.17 -2.42 10.19
C GLU A 102 7.99 -0.90 10.06
N GLY A 103 8.00 -0.35 8.84
CA GLY A 103 7.67 1.05 8.57
C GLY A 103 6.17 1.34 8.55
N PHE A 104 5.32 0.31 8.53
CA PHE A 104 3.87 0.45 8.37
C PHE A 104 3.09 0.25 9.69
N SER A 105 3.76 0.33 10.84
CA SER A 105 3.14 0.18 12.18
C SER A 105 2.17 1.32 12.56
N ASN A 106 2.06 2.34 11.72
CA ASN A 106 1.15 3.46 11.87
C ASN A 106 -0.13 3.31 11.02
N CYS A 107 -0.23 2.25 10.22
CA CYS A 107 -1.45 1.88 9.53
C CYS A 107 -2.44 1.24 10.51
N LYS A 108 -3.75 1.36 10.26
CA LYS A 108 -4.79 0.67 11.06
C LYS A 108 -5.09 -0.71 10.51
N THR A 109 -5.06 -0.81 9.18
CA THR A 109 -5.30 -2.02 8.44
C THR A 109 -4.15 -2.25 7.46
N VAL A 110 -3.55 -3.45 7.52
CA VAL A 110 -2.47 -3.86 6.62
C VAL A 110 -2.80 -5.22 5.99
N TYR A 111 -2.91 -5.25 4.68
CA TYR A 111 -3.06 -6.45 3.86
C TYR A 111 -1.79 -6.69 3.06
N ILE A 112 -1.21 -7.88 3.23
CA ILE A 112 -0.02 -8.31 2.52
C ILE A 112 -0.37 -9.56 1.72
N HIS A 113 -0.24 -9.47 0.40
CA HIS A 113 -0.43 -10.60 -0.50
C HIS A 113 0.89 -10.93 -1.21
N GLN A 114 1.57 -12.00 -0.80
CA GLN A 114 2.92 -12.32 -1.25
C GLN A 114 2.99 -13.62 -2.06
N LYS A 115 4.02 -13.73 -2.90
CA LYS A 115 4.46 -15.04 -3.41
C LYS A 115 5.14 -15.82 -2.27
N PRO A 116 5.02 -17.16 -2.21
CA PRO A 116 5.53 -17.95 -1.09
C PRO A 116 7.03 -17.74 -0.79
N ASP A 117 7.82 -17.47 -1.83
CA ASP A 117 9.27 -17.30 -1.72
C ASP A 117 9.70 -15.97 -1.08
N TYR A 118 8.77 -14.99 -0.98
CA TYR A 118 9.05 -13.65 -0.45
C TYR A 118 8.54 -13.42 0.97
N ILE A 119 8.13 -14.49 1.67
CA ILE A 119 7.69 -14.40 3.07
C ILE A 119 8.88 -14.09 3.97
N ASN A 120 8.98 -12.81 4.34
CA ASN A 120 9.91 -12.31 5.34
C ASN A 120 9.31 -12.41 6.76
N LEU A 121 9.47 -13.57 7.41
CA LEU A 121 8.97 -13.82 8.76
C LEU A 121 9.57 -12.87 9.81
N GLU A 122 10.85 -12.49 9.67
CA GLU A 122 11.49 -11.57 10.60
C GLU A 122 10.94 -10.14 10.45
N GLY A 123 10.70 -9.69 9.22
CA GLY A 123 10.00 -8.43 8.94
C GLY A 123 8.59 -8.40 9.52
N LEU A 124 7.84 -9.51 9.40
CA LEU A 124 6.51 -9.64 10.01
C LEU A 124 6.56 -9.57 11.54
N ARG A 125 7.51 -10.28 12.18
CA ARG A 125 7.71 -10.22 13.63
C ARG A 125 8.10 -8.82 14.09
N ALA A 126 8.97 -8.14 13.34
CA ALA A 126 9.39 -6.77 13.62
C ALA A 126 8.21 -5.78 13.51
N LEU A 127 7.38 -5.90 12.47
CA LEU A 127 6.14 -5.12 12.33
C LEU A 127 5.23 -5.34 13.54
N ILE A 128 4.90 -6.59 13.90
CA ILE A 128 4.01 -6.89 15.02
C ILE A 128 4.54 -6.27 16.33
N ARG A 129 5.84 -6.40 16.62
CA ARG A 129 6.44 -5.79 17.82
C ARG A 129 6.30 -4.27 17.82
N LYS A 130 6.68 -3.62 16.72
CA LYS A 130 6.54 -2.16 16.61
C LYS A 130 5.09 -1.70 16.69
N TRP A 131 4.16 -2.50 16.20
CA TRP A 131 2.74 -2.16 16.24
C TRP A 131 2.17 -2.24 17.65
N ILE A 132 2.58 -3.24 18.45
CA ILE A 132 2.26 -3.33 19.89
C ILE A 132 2.78 -2.10 20.65
N GLU A 133 3.93 -1.58 20.24
CA GLU A 133 4.55 -0.38 20.81
C GLU A 133 4.00 0.93 20.23
N SER A 134 3.20 0.87 19.17
CA SER A 134 2.65 2.04 18.46
C SER A 134 1.41 2.57 19.19
N GLU A 135 1.20 3.88 19.11
CA GLU A 135 -0.07 4.51 19.52
C GLU A 135 -1.21 4.23 18.53
N CYS A 136 -0.90 3.64 17.37
CA CYS A 136 -1.91 3.27 16.37
C CYS A 136 -2.74 2.07 16.84
N GLN A 137 -4.06 2.22 16.85
CA GLN A 137 -4.97 1.11 17.10
C GLN A 137 -5.06 0.25 15.83
N LEU A 138 -4.39 -0.91 15.87
CA LEU A 138 -4.53 -1.96 14.87
C LEU A 138 -5.98 -2.45 14.84
N GLU A 139 -6.62 -2.31 13.69
CA GLU A 139 -7.98 -2.81 13.44
C GLU A 139 -7.94 -4.15 12.71
N HIS A 140 -7.08 -4.28 11.69
CA HIS A 140 -6.99 -5.50 10.89
C HIS A 140 -5.58 -5.79 10.34
N PHE A 141 -5.14 -7.05 10.43
CA PHE A 141 -3.90 -7.51 9.81
C PHE A 141 -4.10 -8.84 9.11
N THR A 142 -3.75 -8.91 7.83
CA THR A 142 -3.82 -10.15 7.04
C THR A 142 -2.57 -10.32 6.21
N VAL A 143 -1.98 -11.51 6.29
CA VAL A 143 -0.94 -11.98 5.37
C VAL A 143 -1.49 -13.19 4.62
N SER A 144 -1.36 -13.18 3.29
CA SER A 144 -1.89 -14.22 2.41
C SER A 144 -0.93 -14.50 1.27
N SER A 145 -1.07 -15.67 0.63
CA SER A 145 -0.24 -16.06 -0.51
C SER A 145 -1.00 -16.92 -1.52
N ILE A 146 -0.54 -16.86 -2.77
CA ILE A 146 -1.05 -17.67 -3.88
C ILE A 146 -0.57 -19.12 -3.69
N ARG A 147 -1.49 -20.04 -3.38
CA ARG A 147 -1.19 -21.48 -3.14
C ARG A 147 -0.56 -22.14 -4.37
N SER A 148 0.46 -22.98 -4.18
CA SER A 148 0.24 -24.44 -4.06
C SER A 148 1.05 -25.17 -2.97
N THR A 149 1.86 -24.50 -2.15
CA THR A 149 2.71 -25.16 -1.12
C THR A 149 2.74 -24.42 0.23
N PHE A 150 1.61 -23.90 0.67
CA PHE A 150 1.50 -23.28 2.00
C PHE A 150 1.46 -24.30 3.16
N ASP A 151 1.28 -25.59 2.88
CA ASP A 151 0.98 -26.60 3.90
C ASP A 151 2.19 -27.07 4.73
N SER A 152 3.43 -26.65 4.45
CA SER A 152 4.61 -27.15 5.22
C SER A 152 5.48 -26.09 5.90
N LYS A 153 5.27 -24.80 5.64
CA LYS A 153 6.01 -23.71 6.31
C LYS A 153 5.16 -22.94 7.32
N LEU A 154 3.86 -23.24 7.41
CA LEU A 154 2.86 -22.41 8.08
C LEU A 154 1.89 -23.15 9.00
N GLU A 155 2.27 -24.34 9.52
CA GLU A 155 1.69 -24.81 10.79
C GLU A 155 1.94 -23.82 11.96
N GLU A 156 2.72 -22.75 11.74
CA GLU A 156 3.11 -21.77 12.76
C GLU A 156 2.46 -20.38 12.66
N LEU A 157 1.62 -20.03 11.67
CA LEU A 157 1.13 -18.63 11.54
C LEU A 157 -0.17 -18.43 10.71
N GLU A 158 -1.30 -19.02 11.12
CA GLU A 158 -2.60 -18.37 10.90
C GLU A 158 -2.82 -17.29 12.00
N LEU A 159 -2.15 -16.14 11.86
CA LEU A 159 -2.49 -14.96 12.67
C LEU A 159 -3.64 -14.21 12.00
N ARG A 160 -4.88 -14.71 12.20
CA ARG A 160 -6.06 -13.83 12.16
C ARG A 160 -6.17 -13.15 13.51
N ILE A 161 -5.48 -12.03 13.68
CA ILE A 161 -5.73 -11.17 14.83
C ILE A 161 -6.99 -10.37 14.51
N THR A 162 -8.15 -10.91 14.90
CA THR A 162 -9.40 -10.16 14.97
C THR A 162 -9.54 -9.68 16.41
N MET A 163 -9.25 -8.41 16.69
CA MET A 163 -9.54 -7.82 18.00
C MET A 163 -10.93 -7.18 17.98
N ALA A 164 -11.70 -7.46 19.03
CA ALA A 164 -13.09 -7.05 19.22
C ALA A 164 -13.23 -5.57 19.56
#